data_AF-A0A7V5G5U2-F1
#
_entry.id   AF-A0A7V5G5U2-F1
#
_cell.length_a   1.000
_cell.length_b   1.000
_cell.length_c   1.000
_cell.angle_alpha   90.00
_cell.angle_beta   90.00
_cell.angle_gamma   90.00
#
_symmetry.space_group_name_H-M   'P 1'
#
loop_
_entity.id
_entity.type
_entity.pdbx_description
1 polymer ?
#
loop_
_entity_poly.entity_id
_entity_poly.type
_entity_poly.pdbx_seq_one_letter_code
_entity_poly.pdbx_strand_id
1 'polypeptide(L)' 'MINLKTYRDKPKSLGDLLNYATMIDDATLLNKDGSLTTGYSYISSDLSSAPLYERNALTNRMNRVLSQFG' A
#
# COMPACT_ATOMS: atom_id res chain seq x y z
N MET A 1 6.16 -7.68 -32.38
CA MET A 1 5.55 -8.48 -31.30
C MET A 1 6.67 -9.29 -30.66
N ILE A 2 6.88 -9.21 -29.34
CA ILE A 2 7.94 -9.97 -28.65
C ILE A 2 7.52 -11.44 -28.62
N ASN A 3 8.43 -12.36 -29.00
CA ASN A 3 8.16 -13.80 -28.98
C ASN A 3 8.22 -14.30 -27.53
N LEU A 4 7.06 -14.35 -26.87
CA LEU A 4 6.93 -14.76 -25.46
C LEU A 4 6.87 -16.28 -25.36
N LYS A 5 7.60 -16.85 -24.39
CA LYS A 5 7.51 -18.28 -24.09
C LYS A 5 6.19 -18.58 -23.37
N THR A 6 5.57 -19.72 -23.69
CA THR A 6 4.36 -20.21 -23.00
C THR A 6 4.61 -20.49 -21.52
N TYR A 7 5.80 -21.02 -21.20
CA TYR A 7 6.22 -21.32 -19.84
C TYR A 7 7.58 -20.69 -19.55
N ARG A 8 7.76 -20.27 -18.30
CA ARG A 8 9.01 -19.67 -17.82
C ARG A 8 10.05 -20.76 -17.55
N ASP A 9 11.29 -20.50 -17.93
CA ASP A 9 12.46 -21.39 -17.77
C ASP A 9 13.34 -21.05 -16.56
N LYS A 10 13.17 -19.87 -15.96
CA LYS A 10 13.91 -19.40 -14.77
C LYS A 10 13.01 -19.35 -13.53
N PRO A 11 13.53 -19.57 -12.31
CA PRO A 11 12.72 -19.37 -11.10
C PRO A 11 12.27 -17.91 -10.96
N LYS A 12 11.17 -17.68 -10.23
CA LYS A 12 10.70 -16.33 -9.90
C LYS A 12 11.78 -15.60 -9.11
N SER A 13 12.13 -14.39 -9.55
CA SER A 13 12.95 -13.46 -8.79
C SER A 13 12.14 -12.82 -7.67
N LEU A 14 12.80 -12.15 -6.72
CA LEU A 14 12.13 -11.33 -5.70
C LEU A 14 11.16 -10.32 -6.34
N GLY A 15 11.58 -9.69 -7.43
CA GLY A 15 10.74 -8.78 -8.19
C GLY A 15 9.45 -9.44 -8.68
N ASP A 16 9.50 -10.70 -9.13
CA ASP A 16 8.29 -11.44 -9.56
C ASP A 16 7.34 -11.80 -8.41
N LEU A 17 7.81 -11.75 -7.17
CA LEU A 17 6.99 -12.02 -5.97
C LEU A 17 6.31 -10.75 -5.44
N LEU A 18 6.88 -9.58 -5.74
CA LEU A 18 6.34 -8.30 -5.31
C LEU A 18 5.31 -7.79 -6.31
N ASN A 19 4.18 -7.31 -5.80
CA ASN A 19 3.08 -6.84 -6.63
C ASN A 19 3.28 -5.40 -7.12
N TYR A 20 4.31 -4.68 -6.68
CA TYR A 20 4.50 -3.30 -7.11
C TYR A 20 4.98 -3.22 -8.57
N ALA A 21 4.39 -2.32 -9.37
CA ALA A 21 4.85 -2.06 -10.74
C ALA A 21 5.52 -0.68 -10.85
N THR A 22 4.80 0.40 -10.53
CA THR A 22 5.33 1.76 -10.63
C THR A 22 4.54 2.73 -9.76
N MET A 23 5.21 3.77 -9.27
CA MET A 23 4.53 4.94 -8.70
C MET A 23 3.92 5.75 -9.86
N ILE A 24 2.63 6.04 -9.79
CA ILE A 24 1.90 6.77 -10.84
C ILE A 24 1.53 8.19 -10.41
N ASP A 25 1.50 8.43 -9.09
CA ASP A 25 1.22 9.71 -8.47
C ASP A 25 1.84 9.74 -7.07
N ASP A 26 1.84 10.90 -6.42
CA ASP A 26 2.35 11.06 -5.06
C ASP A 26 1.65 10.08 -4.11
N ALA A 27 2.47 9.26 -3.44
CA ALA A 27 2.06 8.19 -2.55
C ALA A 27 1.12 7.13 -3.17
N THR A 28 0.94 7.09 -4.49
CA THR A 28 0.05 6.13 -5.18
C THR A 28 0.82 5.24 -6.15
N LEU A 29 0.67 3.95 -5.96
CA LEU A 29 1.37 2.89 -6.67
C LEU A 29 0.39 2.05 -7.48
N LEU A 30 0.72 1.84 -8.75
CA LEU A 30 0.08 0.84 -9.61
C LEU A 30 0.75 -0.51 -9.40
N ASN A 31 -0.04 -1.52 -9.06
CA ASN A 31 0.42 -2.90 -8.92
C ASN A 31 0.33 -3.66 -10.25
N LYS A 32 1.05 -4.79 -10.33
CA LYS A 32 1.15 -5.64 -11.52
C LYS A 32 -0.17 -6.34 -11.87
N ASP A 33 -1.02 -6.55 -10.88
CA ASP A 33 -2.37 -7.09 -11.05
C ASP A 33 -3.41 -6.03 -11.43
N GLY A 34 -3.01 -4.76 -11.57
CA GLY A 34 -3.90 -3.64 -11.88
C GLY A 34 -4.57 -3.00 -10.66
N SER A 35 -4.32 -3.50 -9.44
CA SER A 35 -4.77 -2.83 -8.22
C SER A 35 -3.96 -1.55 -7.95
N LEU A 36 -4.54 -0.65 -7.15
CA LEU A 36 -3.85 0.55 -6.67
C LEU A 36 -3.53 0.39 -5.19
N THR A 37 -2.34 0.82 -4.79
CA THR A 37 -1.94 0.96 -3.39
C THR A 37 -1.58 2.40 -3.14
N THR A 38 -2.27 3.05 -2.21
CA THR A 38 -1.99 4.44 -1.84
C THR A 38 -1.63 4.53 -0.36
N GLY A 39 -0.73 5.45 -0.03
CA GLY A 39 -0.27 5.72 1.32
C GLY A 39 -0.79 7.06 1.82
N TYR A 40 -1.23 7.10 3.06
CA TYR A 40 -1.58 8.34 3.75
C TYR A 40 -0.69 8.52 4.98
N SER A 41 -0.24 9.74 5.22
CA SER A 41 0.45 10.12 6.45
C SER A 41 -0.42 11.09 7.25
N TYR A 42 -0.39 10.93 8.56
CA TYR A 42 -1.08 11.83 9.47
C TYR A 42 -0.20 12.09 10.69
N ILE A 43 -0.17 13.35 11.13
CA ILE A 43 0.58 13.80 12.29
C ILE A 43 -0.43 14.40 13.28
N SER A 44 -0.48 13.87 14.50
CA SER A 44 -1.17 14.47 15.64
C SER A 44 -0.18 15.25 16.53
N SER A 45 -0.67 15.79 17.65
CA SER A 45 0.16 16.07 18.83
C SER A 45 0.97 14.84 19.27
N ASP A 46 1.83 14.98 20.27
CA ASP A 46 2.75 13.95 20.74
C ASP A 46 2.06 12.59 21.03
N LEU A 47 2.10 11.71 20.02
CA LEU A 47 1.52 10.38 20.09
C LEU A 47 2.34 9.46 21.01
N SER A 48 3.61 9.78 21.21
CA SER A 48 4.52 9.01 22.06
C SER A 48 4.12 9.14 23.53
N SER A 49 3.62 10.32 23.92
CA SER A 49 3.13 10.61 25.27
C SER A 49 1.61 10.48 25.42
N ALA A 50 0.88 10.14 24.35
CA ALA A 50 -0.57 10.06 24.39
C ALA A 50 -1.06 8.84 25.21
N PRO A 51 -2.05 9.01 26.09
CA PRO A 51 -2.72 7.90 26.77
C PRO A 51 -3.29 6.87 25.80
N LEU A 52 -3.37 5.60 26.23
CA LEU A 52 -3.85 4.50 25.38
C LEU A 52 -5.25 4.74 24.80
N TYR A 53 -6.15 5.35 25.58
CA TYR A 53 -7.52 5.62 25.12
C TYR A 53 -7.55 6.65 23.99
N GLU A 54 -6.70 7.68 24.02
CA GLU A 54 -6.59 8.67 22.95
C GLU A 54 -6.01 8.05 21.67
N ARG A 55 -4.97 7.22 21.80
CA ARG A 55 -4.38 6.48 20.69
C ARG A 55 -5.41 5.57 20.01
N ASN A 56 -6.22 4.88 20.79
CA ASN A 56 -7.28 4.02 20.26
C ASN A 56 -8.39 4.84 19.58
N ALA A 57 -8.80 5.97 20.17
CA ALA A 57 -9.77 6.87 19.56
C ALA A 57 -9.28 7.41 18.21
N LEU A 58 -7.99 7.77 18.11
CA LEU A 58 -7.36 8.21 16.88
C LEU A 58 -7.35 7.10 15.81
N THR A 59 -6.91 5.89 16.18
CA THR A 59 -6.93 4.72 15.28
C THR A 59 -8.33 4.44 14.74
N ASN A 60 -9.35 4.48 15.60
CA ASN A 60 -10.74 4.28 15.18
C ASN A 60 -11.21 5.35 14.20
N ARG A 61 -10.82 6.62 14.41
CA ARG A 61 -11.13 7.71 13.48
C ARG A 61 -10.47 7.50 12.13
N MET A 62 -9.19 7.10 12.10
CA MET A 62 -8.47 6.81 10.86
C MET A 62 -9.08 5.64 10.11
N ASN A 63 -9.36 4.53 10.80
CA ASN A 63 -10.01 3.37 10.19
C ASN A 63 -11.36 3.74 9.57
N ARG A 64 -12.16 4.58 10.24
CA ARG A 64 -13.44 5.06 9.70
C ARG A 64 -13.30 5.94 8.46
N VAL A 65 -12.23 6.72 8.34
CA VAL A 65 -11.96 7.51 7.14
C VAL A 65 -11.49 6.59 6.02
N LEU A 66 -10.49 5.74 6.29
CA LEU A 66 -9.91 4.82 5.31
C LEU A 66 -10.92 3.81 4.76
N SER A 67 -11.88 3.36 5.58
CA SER A 67 -12.94 2.45 5.13
C SER A 67 -13.88 3.05 4.10
N GLN A 68 -13.84 4.37 3.88
CA GLN A 68 -14.66 5.04 2.86
C GLN A 68 -14.04 4.98 1.47
N PHE A 69 -12.76 4.60 1.34
CA PHE A 69 -12.05 4.60 0.05
C PHE A 69 -12.33 3.39 -0.85
N GLY A 70 -13.09 2.40 -0.39
CA GLY A 70 -13.73 1.36 -1.22
C GLY A 70 -12.80 0.63 -2.18
#